data_AF-A0AAW8WHQ3-F1
#
_entry.id   AF-A0AAW8WHQ3-F1
#
_cell.length_a   1.000
_cell.length_b   1.000
_cell.length_c   1.000
_cell.angle_alpha   90.00
_cell.angle_beta   90.00
_cell.angle_gamma   90.00
#
_symmetry.space_group_name_H-M   'P 1'
#
loop_
_entity.id
_entity.type
_entity.pdbx_description
1 polymer ?
#
loop_
_entity_poly.entity_id
_entity_poly.type
_entity_poly.pdbx_seq_one_letter_code
_entity_poly.pdbx_strand_id
1 'polypeptide(L)'
;MKILLMVVAAFISLSVDLLMSHADSTRNVTIKSLNVKVYDTDASTAVSMPNSEYSISYVDSEGLQQSLTSGETDSEGLITNVELKEVPTTASKLEITYTMGNETRGYIKNLSTDKPYTITFGKSIPEGNVISYKTSARFATSGEANSYTLHYLVARMNYYYNEVVNQTTHDIQVAHATDSSISEFRNQPINLYYERGSFVDVDNGFYRNGHDRSGVADIVLSDHASLSTFTDYYIKHAIAHEWTHWNLVRTANLPSGSYKNHYSYNEQTTTSYKEGGPAFVADMLTHEYSLADVDSEAQNDNYNGVNRLYGKSIIRTVEQVLYDLLDVSSNNENEDYFVSESLLNTADYTNEQISEINFGVLYAQMMQSKAKNLSEFLQYIQEKYVTSDTDKSNFQQVLTLNGLSSTGDFTLDADGNLLTE
;
A
#
# COMPACT_ATOMS: atom_id res chain seq x y z
N MET A 1 47.03 -84.40 -39.58
CA MET A 1 46.47 -83.70 -38.40
C MET A 1 45.75 -82.45 -38.90
N LYS A 2 44.46 -82.29 -38.54
CA LYS A 2 43.51 -81.16 -38.84
C LYS A 2 43.13 -81.01 -40.33
N ILE A 3 41.95 -81.42 -40.82
CA ILE A 3 40.53 -81.12 -40.50
C ILE A 3 40.11 -79.66 -40.77
N LEU A 4 39.24 -79.57 -41.78
CA LEU A 4 38.37 -78.50 -42.28
C LEU A 4 37.52 -77.83 -41.18
N LEU A 5 37.21 -76.53 -41.29
CA LEU A 5 35.82 -76.03 -41.19
C LEU A 5 35.69 -74.55 -41.62
N MET A 6 34.63 -74.32 -42.39
CA MET A 6 34.03 -73.07 -42.83
C MET A 6 33.31 -72.40 -41.64
N VAL A 7 33.40 -71.08 -41.45
CA VAL A 7 32.46 -70.33 -40.60
C VAL A 7 32.03 -69.04 -41.29
N VAL A 8 30.71 -68.96 -41.43
CA VAL A 8 29.87 -67.88 -41.91
C VAL A 8 29.96 -66.69 -40.96
N ALA A 9 30.33 -65.50 -41.46
CA ALA A 9 30.15 -64.26 -40.73
C ALA A 9 28.74 -63.72 -41.02
N ALA A 10 27.83 -63.94 -40.08
CA ALA A 10 26.48 -63.42 -40.09
C ALA A 10 26.51 -61.89 -39.90
N PHE A 11 25.81 -61.20 -40.80
CA PHE A 11 25.31 -59.85 -40.60
C PHE A 11 24.49 -59.81 -39.30
N ILE A 12 24.97 -59.08 -38.31
CA ILE A 12 24.11 -58.55 -37.24
C ILE A 12 24.01 -57.06 -37.52
N SER A 13 22.95 -56.66 -38.20
CA SER A 13 22.48 -55.28 -38.12
C SER A 13 22.05 -55.06 -36.67
N LEU A 14 22.85 -54.35 -35.89
CA LEU A 14 22.27 -53.64 -34.76
C LEU A 14 21.28 -52.66 -35.36
N SER A 15 19.99 -52.99 -35.22
CA SER A 15 18.93 -52.02 -35.20
C SER A 15 19.32 -50.98 -34.17
N VAL A 16 19.83 -49.85 -34.65
CA VAL A 16 19.71 -48.59 -33.93
C VAL A 16 18.21 -48.41 -33.78
N ASP A 17 17.69 -48.81 -32.63
CA ASP A 17 16.40 -48.31 -32.18
C ASP A 17 16.58 -46.81 -32.13
N LEU A 18 16.13 -46.17 -33.20
CA LEU A 18 15.81 -44.77 -33.25
C LEU A 18 15.00 -44.53 -31.97
N LEU A 19 15.63 -43.90 -30.98
CA LEU A 19 14.92 -43.13 -29.97
C LEU A 19 14.18 -42.04 -30.75
N MET A 20 13.05 -42.41 -31.36
CA MET A 20 12.05 -41.47 -31.78
C MET A 20 11.53 -40.89 -30.48
N SER A 21 12.11 -39.76 -30.06
CA SER A 21 11.39 -38.84 -29.19
C SER A 21 10.08 -38.58 -29.92
N HIS A 22 9.01 -39.23 -29.48
CA HIS A 22 7.69 -38.79 -29.87
C HIS A 22 7.65 -37.37 -29.33
N ALA A 23 7.68 -36.38 -30.22
CA ALA A 23 7.40 -35.01 -29.82
C ALA A 23 6.05 -35.08 -29.13
N ASP A 24 6.03 -34.78 -27.83
CA ASP A 24 4.81 -34.85 -27.04
C ASP A 24 3.75 -34.03 -27.78
N SER A 25 2.59 -34.64 -28.06
CA SER A 25 1.53 -33.90 -28.71
C SER A 25 1.16 -32.72 -27.84
N THR A 26 1.15 -31.51 -28.41
CA THR A 26 0.91 -30.26 -27.69
C THR A 26 -0.48 -29.70 -27.98
N ARG A 27 -0.94 -28.79 -27.13
CA ARG A 27 -2.20 -28.05 -27.26
C ARG A 27 -2.02 -26.61 -26.82
N ASN A 28 -2.88 -25.72 -27.31
CA ASN A 28 -2.99 -24.37 -26.78
C ASN A 28 -4.04 -24.36 -25.67
N VAL A 29 -3.77 -23.63 -24.59
CA VAL A 29 -4.69 -23.40 -23.48
C VAL A 29 -4.93 -21.91 -23.33
N THR A 30 -6.19 -21.48 -23.26
CA THR A 30 -6.55 -20.07 -23.10
C THR A 30 -7.08 -19.83 -21.70
N ILE A 31 -6.49 -18.90 -20.96
CA ILE A 31 -7.09 -18.32 -19.75
C ILE A 31 -7.88 -17.09 -20.21
N LYS A 32 -9.20 -17.25 -20.32
CA LYS A 32 -10.09 -16.14 -20.62
C LYS A 32 -10.21 -15.22 -19.41
N SER A 33 -10.41 -15.80 -18.23
CA SER A 33 -10.49 -15.08 -16.96
C SER A 33 -10.12 -16.03 -15.81
N LEU A 34 -9.22 -15.62 -14.93
CA LEU A 34 -8.88 -16.31 -13.70
C LEU A 34 -8.84 -15.30 -12.56
N ASN A 35 -9.63 -15.52 -11.52
CA ASN A 35 -9.63 -14.72 -10.29
C ASN A 35 -9.57 -15.65 -9.08
N VAL A 36 -8.51 -15.52 -8.30
CA VAL A 36 -8.29 -16.30 -7.09
C VAL A 36 -8.23 -15.33 -5.92
N LYS A 37 -9.09 -15.54 -4.93
CA LYS A 37 -9.09 -14.80 -3.68
C LYS A 37 -8.57 -15.65 -2.53
N VAL A 38 -7.97 -15.02 -1.54
CA VAL A 38 -7.36 -15.66 -0.38
C VAL A 38 -8.22 -15.39 0.85
N TYR A 39 -8.53 -16.42 1.64
CA TYR A 39 -9.18 -16.28 2.95
C TYR A 39 -8.48 -17.14 4.00
N ASP A 40 -8.62 -16.78 5.28
CA ASP A 40 -8.20 -17.65 6.39
C ASP A 40 -9.31 -18.63 6.76
N THR A 41 -10.35 -18.22 7.48
CA THR A 41 -11.39 -19.14 7.99
C THR A 41 -12.73 -18.98 7.26
N ASP A 42 -13.14 -17.74 7.01
CA ASP A 42 -14.41 -17.41 6.35
C ASP A 42 -14.19 -16.92 4.92
N ALA A 43 -14.75 -17.63 3.94
CA ALA A 43 -14.65 -17.27 2.53
C ALA A 43 -15.35 -15.94 2.18
N SER A 44 -16.23 -15.42 3.04
CA SER A 44 -16.83 -14.09 2.87
C SER A 44 -15.81 -12.96 2.99
N THR A 45 -14.72 -13.20 3.73
CA THR A 45 -13.62 -12.25 3.98
C THR A 45 -12.51 -12.34 2.92
N ALA A 46 -12.73 -13.09 1.84
CA ALA A 46 -11.69 -13.36 0.87
C ALA A 46 -11.24 -12.11 0.12
N VAL A 47 -9.92 -11.87 0.07
CA VAL A 47 -9.31 -10.72 -0.61
C VAL A 47 -8.66 -11.12 -1.93
N SER A 48 -8.66 -10.21 -2.91
CA SER A 48 -7.96 -10.40 -4.18
C SER A 48 -6.46 -10.11 -4.03
N MET A 49 -5.70 -10.49 -5.06
CA MET A 49 -4.27 -10.18 -5.19
C MET A 49 -4.06 -9.23 -6.38
N PRO A 50 -4.47 -7.95 -6.27
CA PRO A 50 -4.36 -6.97 -7.35
C PRO A 50 -2.91 -6.58 -7.60
N ASN A 51 -2.62 -6.14 -8.83
CA ASN A 51 -1.32 -5.63 -9.27
C ASN A 51 -0.14 -6.46 -8.73
N SER A 52 -0.30 -7.78 -8.83
CA SER A 52 0.65 -8.79 -8.38
C SER A 52 1.23 -9.47 -9.60
N GLU A 53 2.55 -9.58 -9.64
CA GLU A 53 3.20 -10.42 -10.65
C GLU A 53 2.70 -11.86 -10.54
N TYR A 54 2.58 -12.54 -11.67
CA TYR A 54 2.30 -13.95 -11.72
C TYR A 54 3.21 -14.66 -12.72
N SER A 55 3.45 -15.94 -12.45
CA SER A 55 4.04 -16.88 -13.39
C SER A 55 3.13 -18.09 -13.54
N ILE A 56 2.99 -18.61 -14.76
CA ILE A 56 2.22 -19.82 -15.06
C ILE A 56 3.18 -20.88 -15.56
N SER A 57 3.10 -22.06 -14.96
CA SER A 57 3.91 -23.22 -15.31
C SER A 57 3.08 -24.51 -15.32
N TYR A 58 3.68 -25.60 -15.75
CA TYR A 58 3.20 -26.96 -15.50
C TYR A 58 4.35 -27.83 -15.00
N VAL A 59 4.04 -29.00 -14.45
CA VAL A 59 5.04 -30.00 -14.09
C VAL A 59 5.04 -31.09 -15.16
N ASP A 60 6.20 -31.37 -15.74
CA ASP A 60 6.36 -32.40 -16.76
C ASP A 60 6.39 -33.83 -16.18
N SER A 61 6.56 -34.82 -17.05
CA SER A 61 6.62 -36.24 -16.68
C SER A 61 7.83 -36.62 -15.82
N GLU A 62 8.88 -35.79 -15.82
CA GLU A 62 10.09 -35.95 -15.01
C GLU A 62 9.96 -35.26 -13.65
N GLY A 63 8.85 -34.55 -13.40
CA GLY A 63 8.62 -33.80 -12.18
C GLY A 63 9.28 -32.41 -12.18
N LEU A 64 9.75 -31.92 -13.33
CA LEU A 64 10.36 -30.61 -13.45
C LEU A 64 9.31 -29.55 -13.81
N GLN A 65 9.47 -28.37 -13.22
CA GLN A 65 8.59 -27.23 -13.48
C GLN A 65 9.00 -26.55 -14.79
N GLN A 66 8.06 -26.45 -15.72
CA GLN A 66 8.24 -25.81 -17.03
C GLN A 66 7.45 -24.51 -17.09
N SER A 67 8.15 -23.39 -17.29
CA SER A 67 7.53 -22.06 -17.38
C SER A 67 6.81 -21.88 -18.72
N LEU A 68 5.61 -21.29 -18.68
CA LEU A 68 4.81 -20.99 -19.87
C LEU A 68 4.76 -19.48 -20.15
N THR A 69 4.47 -18.68 -19.13
CA THR A 69 4.39 -17.22 -19.25
C THR A 69 4.42 -16.54 -17.89
N SER A 70 4.58 -15.23 -17.88
CA SER A 70 4.44 -14.36 -16.73
C SER A 70 3.69 -13.09 -17.10
N GLY A 71 3.18 -12.37 -16.10
CA GLY A 71 2.50 -11.09 -16.28
C GLY A 71 2.12 -10.49 -14.94
N GLU A 72 1.19 -9.54 -14.94
CA GLU A 72 0.64 -8.93 -13.73
C GLU A 72 -0.88 -9.07 -13.71
N THR A 73 -1.45 -9.30 -12.53
CA THR A 73 -2.90 -9.19 -12.34
C THR A 73 -3.33 -7.73 -12.47
N ASP A 74 -4.56 -7.50 -12.91
CA ASP A 74 -5.11 -6.14 -12.96
C ASP A 74 -5.45 -5.58 -11.55
N SER A 75 -6.05 -4.39 -11.52
CA SER A 75 -6.46 -3.71 -10.28
C SER A 75 -7.50 -4.47 -9.46
N GLU A 76 -8.17 -5.47 -10.04
CA GLU A 76 -9.14 -6.34 -9.36
C GLU A 76 -8.55 -7.72 -9.00
N GLY A 77 -7.31 -7.99 -9.39
CA GLY A 77 -6.63 -9.27 -9.20
C GLY A 77 -7.01 -10.33 -10.23
N LEU A 78 -7.41 -9.95 -11.45
CA LEU A 78 -7.72 -10.89 -12.53
C LEU A 78 -6.53 -11.10 -13.47
N ILE A 79 -6.44 -12.32 -13.99
CA ILE A 79 -5.65 -12.67 -15.17
C ILE A 79 -6.64 -12.85 -16.33
N THR A 80 -6.49 -12.09 -17.41
CA THR A 80 -7.42 -12.13 -18.55
C THR A 80 -6.70 -12.30 -19.88
N ASN A 81 -7.36 -13.02 -20.80
CA ASN A 81 -6.95 -13.17 -22.21
C ASN A 81 -5.49 -13.65 -22.42
N VAL A 82 -5.02 -14.59 -21.61
CA VAL A 82 -3.69 -15.19 -21.75
C VAL A 82 -3.77 -16.46 -22.59
N GLU A 83 -2.98 -16.54 -23.66
CA GLU A 83 -2.81 -17.76 -24.46
C GLU A 83 -1.51 -18.47 -24.09
N LEU A 84 -1.62 -19.73 -23.65
CA LEU A 84 -0.51 -20.62 -23.36
C LEU A 84 -0.32 -21.55 -24.55
N LYS A 85 0.82 -21.42 -25.23
CA LYS A 85 1.12 -22.19 -26.44
C LYS A 85 1.93 -23.43 -26.09
N GLU A 86 1.79 -24.45 -26.93
CA GLU A 86 2.64 -25.65 -26.90
C GLU A 86 2.65 -26.40 -25.56
N VAL A 87 1.53 -26.34 -24.82
CA VAL A 87 1.39 -27.10 -23.57
C VAL A 87 1.29 -28.58 -23.90
N PRO A 88 2.12 -29.47 -23.34
CA PRO A 88 2.01 -30.91 -23.58
C PRO A 88 0.62 -31.43 -23.19
N THR A 89 0.05 -32.31 -24.01
CA THR A 89 -1.24 -32.96 -23.71
C THR A 89 -1.18 -33.83 -22.45
N THR A 90 0.02 -34.27 -22.06
CA THR A 90 0.30 -34.99 -20.81
C THR A 90 0.18 -34.09 -19.57
N ALA A 91 0.37 -32.78 -19.71
CA ALA A 91 0.16 -31.83 -18.62
C ALA A 91 -1.34 -31.68 -18.34
N SER A 92 -1.76 -32.07 -17.13
CA SER A 92 -3.16 -32.04 -16.70
C SER A 92 -3.52 -30.83 -15.83
N LYS A 93 -2.50 -30.12 -15.33
CA LYS A 93 -2.64 -29.04 -14.36
C LYS A 93 -1.64 -27.93 -14.65
N LEU A 94 -2.09 -26.69 -14.47
CA LEU A 94 -1.26 -25.49 -14.40
C LEU A 94 -0.99 -25.12 -12.95
N GLU A 95 0.19 -24.56 -12.71
CA GLU A 95 0.59 -23.91 -11.46
C GLU A 95 0.70 -22.43 -11.73
N ILE A 96 -0.12 -21.64 -11.03
CA ILE A 96 -0.16 -20.19 -11.13
C ILE A 96 0.42 -19.67 -9.82
N THR A 97 1.62 -19.12 -9.87
CA THR A 97 2.29 -18.53 -8.72
C THR A 97 2.12 -17.02 -8.79
N TYR A 98 1.47 -16.46 -7.77
CA TYR A 98 1.34 -15.03 -7.57
C TYR A 98 2.45 -14.55 -6.65
N THR A 99 3.18 -13.52 -7.04
CA THR A 99 4.15 -12.80 -6.22
C THR A 99 3.49 -11.53 -5.70
N MET A 100 3.55 -11.30 -4.39
CA MET A 100 2.81 -10.22 -3.75
C MET A 100 3.44 -8.86 -4.03
N GLY A 101 3.00 -8.22 -5.12
CA GLY A 101 3.48 -6.93 -5.62
C GLY A 101 4.18 -7.01 -6.96
N ASN A 102 4.79 -5.89 -7.35
CA ASN A 102 5.48 -5.71 -8.63
C ASN A 102 6.62 -4.67 -8.51
N GLU A 103 7.42 -4.53 -9.56
CA GLU A 103 8.56 -3.59 -9.60
C GLU A 103 8.19 -2.11 -9.46
N THR A 104 6.96 -1.72 -9.81
CA THR A 104 6.55 -0.31 -9.82
C THR A 104 6.10 0.20 -8.45
N ARG A 105 5.48 -0.67 -7.66
CA ARG A 105 5.02 -0.37 -6.29
C ARG A 105 6.01 -0.85 -5.23
N GLY A 106 6.65 -1.98 -5.48
CA GLY A 106 7.37 -2.76 -4.49
C GLY A 106 6.60 -4.01 -4.05
N TYR A 107 7.33 -4.91 -3.40
CA TYR A 107 6.85 -6.23 -3.00
C TYR A 107 6.56 -6.31 -1.49
N ILE A 108 5.68 -7.24 -1.12
CA ILE A 108 5.58 -7.73 0.25
C ILE A 108 6.63 -8.83 0.43
N LYS A 109 7.61 -8.62 1.29
CA LYS A 109 8.76 -9.50 1.50
C LYS A 109 8.78 -10.10 2.90
N ASN A 110 9.35 -11.29 2.99
CA ASN A 110 9.66 -11.92 4.27
C ASN A 110 10.92 -11.26 4.88
N LEU A 111 10.84 -10.88 6.17
CA LEU A 111 11.94 -10.24 6.91
C LEU A 111 13.21 -11.10 6.91
N SER A 112 13.11 -12.39 7.24
CA SER A 112 14.28 -13.26 7.41
C SER A 112 15.00 -13.64 6.11
N THR A 113 14.29 -13.70 4.98
CA THR A 113 14.83 -14.23 3.71
C THR A 113 15.03 -13.17 2.63
N ASP A 114 14.49 -11.97 2.81
CA ASP A 114 14.42 -10.90 1.81
C ASP A 114 13.72 -11.31 0.49
N LYS A 115 12.95 -12.40 0.52
CA LYS A 115 12.21 -12.89 -0.65
C LYS A 115 10.78 -12.37 -0.64
N PRO A 116 10.23 -11.99 -1.81
CA PRO A 116 8.81 -11.73 -1.95
C PRO A 116 7.97 -12.94 -1.48
N TYR A 117 6.84 -12.66 -0.85
CA TYR A 117 5.86 -13.69 -0.58
C TYR A 117 5.21 -14.15 -1.88
N THR A 118 5.02 -15.47 -1.99
CA THR A 118 4.39 -16.10 -3.14
C THR A 118 3.25 -17.01 -2.73
N ILE A 119 2.18 -17.03 -3.52
CA ILE A 119 1.05 -17.95 -3.37
C ILE A 119 0.89 -18.76 -4.65
N THR A 120 0.95 -20.08 -4.57
CA THR A 120 0.79 -20.96 -5.75
C THR A 120 -0.59 -21.61 -5.75
N PHE A 121 -1.37 -21.34 -6.80
CA PHE A 121 -2.67 -21.94 -7.07
C PHE A 121 -2.59 -22.98 -8.19
N GLY A 122 -3.16 -24.14 -7.95
CA GLY A 122 -3.21 -25.23 -8.93
C GLY A 122 -4.54 -25.27 -9.69
N LYS A 123 -4.50 -25.27 -11.03
CA LYS A 123 -5.70 -25.36 -11.86
C LYS A 123 -5.63 -26.48 -12.89
N SER A 124 -6.56 -27.44 -12.82
CA SER A 124 -6.69 -28.47 -13.87
C SER A 124 -7.06 -27.85 -15.22
N ILE A 125 -6.44 -28.34 -16.28
CA ILE A 125 -6.73 -27.93 -17.66
C ILE A 125 -7.99 -28.70 -18.13
N PRO A 126 -9.10 -28.01 -18.44
CA PRO A 126 -10.32 -28.67 -18.90
C PRO A 126 -10.16 -29.22 -20.32
N GLU A 127 -11.01 -30.17 -20.73
CA GLU A 127 -10.96 -30.78 -22.07
C GLU A 127 -11.05 -29.77 -23.22
N GLY A 128 -11.84 -28.70 -23.04
CA GLY A 128 -11.96 -27.61 -24.00
C GLY A 128 -10.78 -26.64 -24.05
N ASN A 129 -9.74 -26.85 -23.22
CA ASN A 129 -8.55 -26.00 -23.11
C ASN A 129 -8.82 -24.51 -22.83
N VAL A 130 -10.01 -24.16 -22.33
CA VAL A 130 -10.37 -22.78 -21.96
C VAL A 130 -10.66 -22.71 -20.47
N ILE A 131 -9.92 -21.85 -19.76
CA ILE A 131 -10.08 -21.57 -18.33
C ILE A 131 -10.81 -20.25 -18.17
N SER A 132 -12.01 -20.32 -17.58
CA SER A 132 -12.77 -19.18 -17.06
C SER A 132 -13.19 -19.54 -15.64
N TYR A 133 -12.48 -19.04 -14.63
CA TYR A 133 -12.59 -19.56 -13.27
C TYR A 133 -12.44 -18.48 -12.21
N LYS A 134 -13.37 -18.48 -11.24
CA LYS A 134 -13.33 -17.62 -10.06
C LYS A 134 -13.47 -18.47 -8.81
N THR A 135 -12.63 -18.23 -7.81
CA THR A 135 -12.69 -18.96 -6.55
C THR A 135 -12.14 -18.14 -5.38
N SER A 136 -12.49 -18.56 -4.17
CA SER A 136 -11.81 -18.19 -2.94
C SER A 136 -11.18 -19.46 -2.37
N ALA A 137 -9.91 -19.39 -1.96
CA ALA A 137 -9.17 -20.54 -1.45
C ALA A 137 -8.30 -20.16 -0.25
N ARG A 138 -7.89 -21.17 0.53
CA ARG A 138 -6.92 -21.05 1.60
C ARG A 138 -5.58 -21.58 1.12
N PHE A 139 -4.49 -20.96 1.55
CA PHE A 139 -3.14 -21.35 1.16
C PHE A 139 -2.28 -21.59 2.39
N ALA A 140 -1.58 -22.72 2.44
CA ALA A 140 -0.70 -23.08 3.54
C ALA A 140 0.62 -23.62 3.00
N THR A 141 1.69 -23.38 3.74
CA THR A 141 2.98 -24.02 3.54
C THR A 141 2.96 -25.35 4.28
N SER A 142 3.33 -26.43 3.59
CA SER A 142 3.39 -27.76 4.19
C SER A 142 4.38 -27.78 5.35
N GLY A 143 3.95 -28.30 6.51
CA GLY A 143 4.79 -28.38 7.71
C GLY A 143 4.87 -27.10 8.55
N GLU A 144 4.26 -25.99 8.12
CA GLU A 144 4.25 -24.73 8.87
C GLU A 144 2.88 -24.49 9.50
N ALA A 145 2.85 -24.57 10.84
CA ALA A 145 1.68 -24.19 11.62
C ALA A 145 1.33 -22.72 11.36
N ASN A 146 0.03 -22.41 11.25
CA ASN A 146 -0.52 -21.06 11.02
C ASN A 146 -0.16 -20.41 9.66
N SER A 147 0.37 -21.16 8.70
CA SER A 147 0.66 -20.63 7.36
C SER A 147 -0.58 -20.19 6.57
N TYR A 148 -1.78 -20.70 6.92
CA TYR A 148 -3.05 -20.17 6.39
C TYR A 148 -3.27 -18.70 6.73
N THR A 149 -3.14 -18.36 8.01
CA THR A 149 -3.26 -16.99 8.50
C THR A 149 -2.18 -16.10 7.91
N LEU A 150 -0.93 -16.58 7.81
CA LEU A 150 0.17 -15.82 7.19
C LEU A 150 -0.14 -15.43 5.75
N HIS A 151 -0.51 -16.39 4.88
CA HIS A 151 -0.83 -16.07 3.48
C HIS A 151 -2.03 -15.15 3.35
N TYR A 152 -3.04 -15.30 4.24
CA TYR A 152 -4.18 -14.39 4.26
C TYR A 152 -3.79 -12.97 4.66
N LEU A 153 -3.00 -12.79 5.71
CA LEU A 153 -2.50 -11.48 6.14
C LEU A 153 -1.65 -10.81 5.06
N VAL A 154 -0.74 -11.56 4.44
CA VAL A 154 0.09 -11.06 3.35
C VAL A 154 -0.76 -10.67 2.13
N ALA A 155 -1.77 -11.46 1.77
CA ALA A 155 -2.69 -11.10 0.69
C ALA A 155 -3.47 -9.81 1.01
N ARG A 156 -3.89 -9.63 2.27
CA ARG A 156 -4.52 -8.39 2.76
C ARG A 156 -3.57 -7.20 2.70
N MET A 157 -2.34 -7.36 3.15
CA MET A 157 -1.31 -6.30 3.03
C MET A 157 -1.08 -5.92 1.56
N ASN A 158 -0.99 -6.90 0.66
CA ASN A 158 -0.87 -6.63 -0.78
C ASN A 158 -2.09 -5.85 -1.32
N TYR A 159 -3.30 -6.25 -0.92
CA TYR A 159 -4.55 -5.60 -1.31
C TYR A 159 -4.60 -4.15 -0.82
N TYR A 160 -4.40 -3.90 0.47
CA TYR A 160 -4.44 -2.55 1.03
C TYR A 160 -3.29 -1.68 0.56
N TYR A 161 -2.10 -2.24 0.31
CA TYR A 161 -1.01 -1.48 -0.27
C TYR A 161 -1.33 -1.01 -1.68
N ASN A 162 -2.00 -1.86 -2.47
CA ASN A 162 -2.51 -1.44 -3.77
C ASN A 162 -3.58 -0.34 -3.65
N GLU A 163 -4.54 -0.48 -2.73
CA GLU A 163 -5.59 0.52 -2.52
C GLU A 163 -5.03 1.88 -2.10
N VAL A 164 -4.11 1.91 -1.12
CA VAL A 164 -3.46 3.15 -0.67
C VAL A 164 -2.80 3.87 -1.83
N VAL A 165 -1.97 3.15 -2.61
CA VAL A 165 -1.23 3.76 -3.73
C VAL A 165 -2.18 4.25 -4.83
N ASN A 166 -3.20 3.45 -5.17
CA ASN A 166 -4.15 3.81 -6.22
C ASN A 166 -5.04 4.98 -5.82
N GLN A 167 -5.59 4.97 -4.60
CA GLN A 167 -6.45 6.04 -4.11
C GLN A 167 -5.66 7.35 -4.06
N THR A 168 -4.50 7.38 -3.40
CA THR A 168 -3.68 8.60 -3.36
C THR A 168 -3.27 9.09 -4.75
N THR A 169 -2.92 8.18 -5.67
CA THR A 169 -2.59 8.57 -7.05
C THR A 169 -3.81 9.16 -7.76
N HIS A 170 -4.98 8.57 -7.57
CA HIS A 170 -6.24 9.05 -8.12
C HIS A 170 -6.59 10.44 -7.60
N ASP A 171 -6.56 10.66 -6.29
CA ASP A 171 -6.95 11.94 -5.68
C ASP A 171 -6.03 13.07 -6.14
N ILE A 172 -4.73 12.80 -6.27
CA ILE A 172 -3.78 13.79 -6.81
C ILE A 172 -4.05 14.07 -8.29
N GLN A 173 -4.45 13.06 -9.09
CA GLN A 173 -4.84 13.27 -10.49
C GLN A 173 -6.11 14.11 -10.59
N VAL A 174 -7.09 13.88 -9.71
CA VAL A 174 -8.32 14.67 -9.64
C VAL A 174 -7.99 16.11 -9.24
N ALA A 175 -7.15 16.33 -8.23
CA ALA A 175 -6.68 17.65 -7.84
C ALA A 175 -5.89 18.34 -8.97
N HIS A 176 -5.01 17.62 -9.67
CA HIS A 176 -4.27 18.14 -10.83
C HIS A 176 -5.19 18.56 -11.99
N ALA A 177 -6.26 17.82 -12.22
CA ALA A 177 -7.25 18.16 -13.24
C ALA A 177 -8.00 19.47 -12.90
N THR A 178 -8.17 19.76 -11.60
CA THR A 178 -8.71 21.03 -11.11
C THR A 178 -7.72 22.18 -11.23
N ASP A 179 -6.47 21.97 -10.81
CA ASP A 179 -5.38 22.95 -10.94
C ASP A 179 -4.09 22.28 -11.44
N SER A 180 -3.76 22.55 -12.70
CA SER A 180 -2.56 22.03 -13.36
C SER A 180 -1.23 22.46 -12.72
N SER A 181 -1.23 23.45 -11.82
CA SER A 181 -0.05 23.84 -11.03
C SER A 181 0.33 22.80 -9.97
N ILE A 182 -0.61 21.92 -9.60
CA ILE A 182 -0.38 20.80 -8.68
C ILE A 182 0.39 19.74 -9.45
N SER A 183 1.59 19.36 -9.03
CA SER A 183 2.35 18.31 -9.72
C SER A 183 1.61 16.97 -9.70
N GLU A 184 1.65 16.26 -10.83
CA GLU A 184 1.29 14.85 -10.85
C GLU A 184 2.13 14.04 -9.85
N PHE A 185 1.53 13.00 -9.28
CA PHE A 185 2.22 12.15 -8.34
C PHE A 185 3.10 11.13 -9.05
N ARG A 186 4.41 11.18 -8.81
CA ARG A 186 5.32 10.14 -9.26
C ARG A 186 5.51 9.11 -8.16
N ASN A 187 4.87 7.95 -8.30
CA ASN A 187 5.11 6.80 -7.43
C ASN A 187 6.57 6.32 -7.57
N GLN A 188 7.15 5.84 -6.46
CA GLN A 188 8.46 5.19 -6.42
C GLN A 188 8.35 3.94 -5.57
N PRO A 189 8.91 2.81 -6.03
CA PRO A 189 8.74 1.54 -5.35
C PRO A 189 9.43 1.54 -3.99
N ILE A 190 8.78 0.90 -3.02
CA ILE A 190 9.36 0.57 -1.71
C ILE A 190 8.84 -0.78 -1.25
N ASN A 191 9.71 -1.62 -0.71
CA ASN A 191 9.28 -2.93 -0.23
C ASN A 191 8.68 -2.81 1.16
N LEU A 192 7.63 -3.59 1.39
CA LEU A 192 7.04 -3.81 2.69
C LEU A 192 7.50 -5.16 3.21
N TYR A 193 8.06 -5.18 4.42
CA TYR A 193 8.49 -6.40 5.09
C TYR A 193 7.52 -6.78 6.19
N TYR A 194 7.24 -8.07 6.28
CA TYR A 194 6.41 -8.65 7.33
C TYR A 194 6.85 -10.09 7.59
N GLU A 195 6.78 -10.53 8.85
CA GLU A 195 6.97 -11.92 9.22
C GLU A 195 6.26 -12.22 10.54
N ARG A 196 5.48 -13.31 10.57
CA ARG A 196 4.80 -13.74 11.80
C ARG A 196 5.82 -14.08 12.89
N GLY A 197 5.62 -13.53 14.09
CA GLY A 197 6.50 -13.68 15.24
C GLY A 197 7.71 -12.74 15.25
N SER A 198 7.89 -11.90 14.23
CA SER A 198 8.94 -10.87 14.19
C SER A 198 8.37 -9.51 14.58
N PHE A 199 9.17 -8.70 15.29
CA PHE A 199 8.75 -7.36 15.77
C PHE A 199 7.39 -7.38 16.49
N VAL A 200 7.16 -8.40 17.33
CA VAL A 200 5.86 -8.60 18.01
C VAL A 200 5.57 -7.47 18.99
N ASP A 201 4.40 -6.86 18.86
CA ASP A 201 3.90 -5.76 19.70
C ASP A 201 4.87 -4.57 19.76
N VAL A 202 5.57 -4.32 18.65
CA VAL A 202 6.38 -3.13 18.39
C VAL A 202 5.65 -2.25 17.38
N ASP A 203 5.91 -0.94 17.37
CA ASP A 203 5.35 -0.05 16.36
C ASP A 203 5.80 -0.42 14.95
N ASN A 204 4.96 -0.15 13.95
CA ASN A 204 5.36 -0.22 12.54
C ASN A 204 6.43 0.84 12.24
N GLY A 205 7.13 0.72 11.11
CA GLY A 205 8.10 1.75 10.78
C GLY A 205 8.61 1.78 9.36
N PHE A 206 8.76 2.98 8.86
CA PHE A 206 9.58 3.33 7.71
C PHE A 206 11.06 3.48 8.12
N TYR A 207 11.94 2.72 7.47
CA TYR A 207 13.39 2.78 7.71
C TYR A 207 14.08 3.38 6.50
N ARG A 208 14.49 4.65 6.62
CA ARG A 208 15.20 5.39 5.56
C ARG A 208 16.44 4.68 5.00
N ASN A 209 17.15 3.92 5.83
CA ASN A 209 18.37 3.21 5.45
C ASN A 209 18.21 1.68 5.55
N GLY A 210 16.97 1.21 5.51
CA GLY A 210 16.60 -0.20 5.67
C GLY A 210 16.60 -0.65 7.13
N HIS A 211 15.65 -1.51 7.48
CA HIS A 211 15.56 -2.12 8.81
C HIS A 211 16.83 -2.94 9.15
N ASP A 212 17.47 -3.49 8.12
CA ASP A 212 18.71 -4.26 8.17
C ASP A 212 19.99 -3.42 8.01
N ARG A 213 19.85 -2.09 7.86
CA ARG A 213 20.94 -1.14 7.59
C ARG A 213 21.63 -1.34 6.24
N SER A 214 20.97 -1.97 5.27
CA SER A 214 21.46 -2.14 3.89
C SER A 214 21.70 -0.81 3.15
N GLY A 215 21.11 0.29 3.62
CA GLY A 215 21.08 1.57 2.92
C GLY A 215 19.97 1.66 1.88
N VAL A 216 19.11 0.65 1.78
CA VAL A 216 17.92 0.65 0.92
C VAL A 216 16.70 0.91 1.79
N ALA A 217 15.92 1.95 1.48
CA ALA A 217 14.75 2.29 2.28
C ALA A 217 13.68 1.19 2.20
N ASP A 218 13.01 0.91 3.32
CA ASP A 218 11.92 -0.05 3.40
C ASP A 218 10.86 0.32 4.45
N ILE A 219 9.75 -0.41 4.43
CA ILE A 219 8.69 -0.37 5.43
C ILE A 219 8.68 -1.72 6.14
N VAL A 220 8.56 -1.72 7.46
CA VAL A 220 8.30 -2.93 8.25
C VAL A 220 6.94 -2.80 8.92
N LEU A 221 6.06 -3.77 8.67
CA LEU A 221 4.88 -3.95 9.49
C LEU A 221 5.19 -4.94 10.61
N SER A 222 4.84 -4.55 11.83
CA SER A 222 5.06 -5.33 13.03
C SER A 222 3.99 -6.41 13.20
N ASP A 223 4.39 -7.53 13.78
CA ASP A 223 3.44 -8.58 14.14
C ASP A 223 2.74 -8.29 15.46
N HIS A 224 1.58 -8.90 15.68
CA HIS A 224 0.82 -8.77 16.92
C HIS A 224 0.55 -10.11 17.57
N ALA A 225 0.61 -10.13 18.91
CA ALA A 225 0.27 -11.31 19.70
C ALA A 225 -1.18 -11.75 19.46
N SER A 226 -2.09 -10.79 19.28
CA SER A 226 -3.49 -11.07 18.93
C SER A 226 -3.75 -10.89 17.44
N LEU A 227 -4.29 -11.93 16.79
CA LEU A 227 -4.75 -11.84 15.41
C LEU A 227 -5.94 -10.88 15.23
N SER A 228 -6.70 -10.60 16.29
CA SER A 228 -7.80 -9.63 16.23
C SER A 228 -7.34 -8.20 15.96
N THR A 229 -6.05 -7.90 16.18
CA THR A 229 -5.48 -6.57 15.91
C THR A 229 -5.38 -6.30 14.41
N PHE A 230 -5.26 -7.34 13.57
CA PHE A 230 -5.17 -7.20 12.12
C PHE A 230 -6.54 -6.91 11.49
N THR A 231 -7.22 -5.85 11.91
CA THR A 231 -8.43 -5.34 11.27
C THR A 231 -8.11 -4.71 9.91
N ASP A 232 -9.12 -4.46 9.08
CA ASP A 232 -8.95 -3.77 7.80
C ASP A 232 -8.38 -2.37 8.03
N TYR A 233 -8.93 -1.67 9.03
CA TYR A 233 -8.41 -0.39 9.53
C TYR A 233 -6.92 -0.46 9.86
N TYR A 234 -6.49 -1.39 10.72
CA TYR A 234 -5.10 -1.47 11.16
C TYR A 234 -4.12 -1.64 9.99
N ILE A 235 -4.39 -2.60 9.09
CA ILE A 235 -3.46 -2.89 8.00
C ILE A 235 -3.40 -1.70 7.02
N LYS A 236 -4.56 -1.16 6.63
CA LYS A 236 -4.62 -0.03 5.70
C LYS A 236 -3.98 1.22 6.30
N HIS A 237 -4.28 1.54 7.56
CA HIS A 237 -3.71 2.67 8.29
C HIS A 237 -2.19 2.56 8.37
N ALA A 238 -1.66 1.41 8.84
CA ALA A 238 -0.22 1.22 8.98
C ALA A 238 0.52 1.36 7.65
N ILE A 239 -0.02 0.80 6.57
CA ILE A 239 0.58 0.93 5.23
C ILE A 239 0.54 2.38 4.76
N ALA A 240 -0.59 3.07 4.87
CA ALA A 240 -0.74 4.46 4.47
C ALA A 240 0.21 5.39 5.23
N HIS A 241 0.35 5.20 6.55
CA HIS A 241 1.25 5.97 7.41
C HIS A 241 2.69 5.83 6.96
N GLU A 242 3.20 4.59 6.90
CA GLU A 242 4.62 4.36 6.58
C GLU A 242 4.96 4.65 5.10
N TRP A 243 4.01 4.43 4.19
CA TRP A 243 4.19 4.79 2.79
C TRP A 243 4.23 6.31 2.58
N THR A 244 3.49 7.08 3.39
CA THR A 244 3.57 8.55 3.35
C THR A 244 4.91 9.06 3.86
N HIS A 245 5.47 8.44 4.91
CA HIS A 245 6.86 8.73 5.33
C HIS A 245 7.86 8.54 4.21
N TRP A 246 7.78 7.43 3.46
CA TRP A 246 8.63 7.20 2.29
C TRP A 246 8.53 8.35 1.29
N ASN A 247 7.31 8.78 0.98
CA ASN A 247 7.06 9.86 0.04
C ASN A 247 7.62 11.20 0.53
N LEU A 248 7.41 11.55 1.81
CA LEU A 248 7.95 12.77 2.41
C LEU A 248 9.49 12.77 2.44
N VAL A 249 10.12 11.63 2.71
CA VAL A 249 11.58 11.54 2.70
C VAL A 249 12.15 11.71 1.31
N ARG A 250 11.55 11.09 0.27
CA ARG A 250 12.10 11.20 -1.10
C ARG A 250 11.85 12.57 -1.74
N THR A 251 10.73 13.24 -1.44
CA THR A 251 10.36 14.52 -2.10
C THR A 251 10.86 15.72 -1.33
N ALA A 252 10.71 15.69 -0.01
CA ALA A 252 11.01 16.81 0.85
C ALA A 252 12.27 16.57 1.67
N ASN A 253 12.82 15.35 1.80
CA ASN A 253 13.95 15.03 2.68
C ASN A 253 13.61 15.36 4.15
N LEU A 254 12.41 15.00 4.60
CA LEU A 254 12.07 15.14 6.03
C LEU A 254 13.04 14.32 6.90
N PRO A 255 13.49 14.88 8.03
CA PRO A 255 14.45 14.21 8.90
C PRO A 255 13.82 13.01 9.62
N SER A 256 14.66 12.05 9.99
CA SER A 256 14.27 11.00 10.95
C SER A 256 14.15 11.60 12.35
N GLY A 257 13.29 11.02 13.19
CA GLY A 257 13.07 11.48 14.56
C GLY A 257 12.22 10.47 15.33
N SER A 258 12.37 10.47 16.65
CA SER A 258 11.57 9.67 17.58
C SER A 258 10.49 10.53 18.21
N TYR A 259 9.34 9.94 18.46
CA TYR A 259 8.27 10.52 19.27
C TYR A 259 7.75 9.46 20.25
N LYS A 260 6.94 9.88 21.22
CA LYS A 260 6.44 8.97 22.27
C LYS A 260 5.09 8.34 21.94
N ASN A 261 4.14 9.16 21.50
CA ASN A 261 2.82 8.78 20.99
C ASN A 261 2.16 10.01 20.36
N HIS A 262 0.98 9.83 19.76
CA HIS A 262 0.27 10.90 19.04
C HIS A 262 -0.25 12.04 19.91
N TYR A 263 -0.29 11.87 21.24
CA TYR A 263 -0.80 12.84 22.22
C TYR A 263 0.30 13.53 23.05
N SER A 264 1.56 13.20 22.80
CA SER A 264 2.67 13.74 23.58
C SER A 264 3.22 15.01 22.94
N TYR A 265 3.47 16.03 23.77
CA TYR A 265 4.16 17.26 23.35
C TYR A 265 5.54 16.94 22.77
N ASN A 266 5.87 17.60 21.66
CA ASN A 266 7.18 17.54 21.02
C ASN A 266 7.84 18.91 21.07
N GLU A 267 9.03 19.00 21.66
CA GLU A 267 9.82 20.24 21.63
C GLU A 267 10.23 20.63 20.19
N GLN A 268 10.40 19.62 19.32
CA GLN A 268 10.70 19.83 17.92
C GLN A 268 9.42 19.78 17.10
N THR A 269 8.98 20.94 16.62
CA THR A 269 7.78 21.09 15.78
C THR A 269 7.85 20.29 14.48
N THR A 270 9.07 20.06 13.99
CA THR A 270 9.34 19.18 12.85
C THR A 270 8.88 17.75 13.10
N THR A 271 8.98 17.25 14.35
CA THR A 271 8.52 15.89 14.70
C THR A 271 7.01 15.79 14.63
N SER A 272 6.29 16.79 15.15
CA SER A 272 4.83 16.83 15.10
C SER A 272 4.32 16.82 13.66
N TYR A 273 4.92 17.62 12.78
CA TYR A 273 4.53 17.64 11.36
C TYR A 273 4.88 16.34 10.64
N LYS A 274 6.11 15.84 10.87
CA LYS A 274 6.62 14.61 10.25
C LYS A 274 5.73 13.41 10.52
N GLU A 275 5.14 13.28 11.71
CA GLU A 275 4.27 12.16 12.05
C GLU A 275 2.77 12.49 11.90
N GLY A 276 2.38 13.76 12.08
CA GLY A 276 0.99 14.21 11.98
C GLY A 276 0.48 14.23 10.54
N GLY A 277 1.32 14.58 9.57
CA GLY A 277 0.97 14.46 8.15
C GLY A 277 0.66 13.01 7.73
N PRO A 278 1.57 12.04 7.99
CA PRO A 278 1.29 10.62 7.76
C PRO A 278 0.09 10.06 8.53
N ALA A 279 -0.13 10.49 9.78
CA ALA A 279 -1.31 10.10 10.57
C ALA A 279 -2.60 10.58 9.88
N PHE A 280 -2.66 11.87 9.53
CA PHE A 280 -3.76 12.45 8.77
C PHE A 280 -4.03 11.66 7.48
N VAL A 281 -3.00 11.37 6.69
CA VAL A 281 -3.18 10.61 5.45
C VAL A 281 -3.76 9.22 5.72
N ALA A 282 -3.23 8.53 6.74
CA ALA A 282 -3.67 7.20 7.09
C ALA A 282 -5.14 7.19 7.56
N ASP A 283 -5.52 8.13 8.41
CA ASP A 283 -6.91 8.27 8.87
C ASP A 283 -7.85 8.66 7.71
N MET A 284 -7.47 9.61 6.84
CA MET A 284 -8.28 9.97 5.66
C MET A 284 -8.55 8.79 4.74
N LEU A 285 -7.52 7.99 4.43
CA LEU A 285 -7.69 6.83 3.56
C LEU A 285 -8.46 5.68 4.22
N THR A 286 -8.48 5.60 5.55
CA THR A 286 -9.17 4.52 6.27
C THR A 286 -10.58 4.88 6.71
N HIS A 287 -10.88 6.17 6.87
CA HIS A 287 -12.18 6.69 7.30
C HIS A 287 -12.94 7.43 6.19
N GLU A 288 -12.60 7.16 4.92
CA GLU A 288 -13.31 7.75 3.78
C GLU A 288 -13.36 9.29 3.86
N TYR A 289 -12.21 9.89 4.21
CA TYR A 289 -12.00 11.33 4.34
C TYR A 289 -12.79 12.02 5.47
N SER A 290 -13.21 11.28 6.50
CA SER A 290 -13.99 11.84 7.60
C SER A 290 -13.43 11.50 8.98
N LEU A 291 -13.15 12.54 9.75
CA LEU A 291 -12.85 12.50 11.19
C LEU A 291 -13.91 13.27 12.00
N ALA A 292 -15.13 13.38 11.46
CA ALA A 292 -16.25 14.11 12.02
C ALA A 292 -16.55 13.85 13.52
N ASP A 293 -16.26 12.65 14.03
CA ASP A 293 -16.49 12.27 15.43
C ASP A 293 -15.46 12.89 16.40
N VAL A 294 -14.32 13.33 15.88
CA VAL A 294 -13.16 13.84 16.63
C VAL A 294 -12.68 15.20 16.12
N ASP A 295 -13.47 15.86 15.26
CA ASP A 295 -13.21 17.16 14.66
C ASP A 295 -12.82 18.20 15.73
N SER A 296 -13.70 18.36 16.73
CA SER A 296 -13.48 19.28 17.85
C SER A 296 -12.50 18.80 18.95
N GLU A 297 -11.71 17.77 18.70
CA GLU A 297 -10.80 17.19 19.71
C GLU A 297 -9.71 18.21 20.08
N ALA A 298 -9.19 18.98 19.11
CA ALA A 298 -8.14 19.97 19.38
C ALA A 298 -8.57 21.01 20.43
N GLN A 299 -9.85 21.37 20.47
CA GLN A 299 -10.46 22.43 21.27
C GLN A 299 -10.97 21.91 22.61
N ASN A 300 -11.34 20.63 22.68
CA ASN A 300 -12.05 20.06 23.82
C ASN A 300 -11.28 19.00 24.61
N ASP A 301 -10.14 18.51 24.12
CA ASP A 301 -9.38 17.43 24.77
C ASP A 301 -8.65 17.89 26.04
N ASN A 302 -9.36 17.82 27.16
CA ASN A 302 -8.90 18.32 28.46
C ASN A 302 -8.36 17.21 29.36
N TYR A 303 -7.14 17.39 29.88
CA TYR A 303 -6.56 16.53 30.92
C TYR A 303 -6.02 17.40 32.06
N ASN A 304 -6.42 17.09 33.30
CA ASN A 304 -6.08 17.88 34.50
C ASN A 304 -6.41 19.40 34.37
N GLY A 305 -7.45 19.75 33.61
CA GLY A 305 -7.89 21.13 33.42
C GLY A 305 -7.07 21.94 32.41
N VAL A 306 -6.16 21.29 31.67
CA VAL A 306 -5.42 21.90 30.57
C VAL A 306 -5.79 21.15 29.29
N ASN A 307 -6.11 21.88 28.23
CA ASN A 307 -6.29 21.28 26.92
C ASN A 307 -4.94 20.70 26.45
N ARG A 308 -4.91 19.41 26.12
CA ARG A 308 -3.69 18.71 25.74
C ARG A 308 -3.25 19.04 24.33
N LEU A 309 -4.14 19.43 23.42
CA LEU A 309 -3.90 19.58 21.99
C LEU A 309 -3.81 21.03 21.54
N TYR A 310 -4.75 21.88 21.97
CA TYR A 310 -4.89 23.27 21.55
C TYR A 310 -3.57 24.03 21.65
N GLY A 311 -3.11 24.58 20.52
CA GLY A 311 -1.90 25.39 20.42
C GLY A 311 -0.58 24.68 20.74
N LYS A 312 -0.58 23.36 20.93
CA LYS A 312 0.61 22.58 21.32
C LYS A 312 1.19 21.80 20.16
N SER A 313 2.51 21.67 20.14
CA SER A 313 3.25 20.89 19.13
C SER A 313 3.05 19.38 19.34
N ILE A 314 1.92 18.87 18.88
CA ILE A 314 1.49 17.48 19.02
C ILE A 314 1.06 16.95 17.66
N ILE A 315 1.29 15.65 17.44
CA ILE A 315 0.96 14.95 16.20
C ILE A 315 -0.54 15.08 15.90
N ARG A 316 -1.39 14.81 16.89
CA ARG A 316 -2.83 14.95 16.77
C ARG A 316 -3.27 16.39 16.45
N THR A 317 -2.61 17.41 17.00
CA THR A 317 -2.91 18.82 16.64
C THR A 317 -2.60 19.08 15.17
N VAL A 318 -1.50 18.56 14.63
CA VAL A 318 -1.20 18.68 13.20
C VAL A 318 -2.26 18.00 12.35
N GLU A 319 -2.69 16.80 12.75
CA GLU A 319 -3.72 16.05 12.04
C GLU A 319 -5.07 16.78 12.00
N GLN A 320 -5.51 17.35 13.13
CA GLN A 320 -6.74 18.14 13.18
C GLN A 320 -6.65 19.39 12.30
N VAL A 321 -5.55 20.16 12.36
CA VAL A 321 -5.34 21.31 11.47
C VAL A 321 -5.41 20.92 9.99
N LEU A 322 -4.88 19.75 9.61
CA LEU A 322 -4.94 19.27 8.22
C LEU A 322 -6.35 18.80 7.85
N TYR A 323 -7.10 18.25 8.80
CA TYR A 323 -8.49 17.86 8.63
C TYR A 323 -9.40 19.08 8.42
N ASP A 324 -9.24 20.15 9.20
CA ASP A 324 -9.97 21.43 9.03
C ASP A 324 -9.68 22.12 7.68
N LEU A 325 -8.58 21.75 7.00
CA LEU A 325 -8.30 22.22 5.65
C LEU A 325 -8.90 21.30 4.58
N LEU A 326 -9.36 20.11 4.97
CA LEU A 326 -9.90 19.08 4.09
C LEU A 326 -11.42 19.02 4.12
N ASP A 327 -11.99 19.11 5.31
CA ASP A 327 -13.39 18.84 5.53
C ASP A 327 -14.26 19.95 4.91
N VAL A 328 -15.51 19.61 4.58
CA VAL A 328 -16.43 20.52 3.88
C VAL A 328 -17.48 21.06 4.85
N SER A 329 -17.47 20.58 6.09
CA SER A 329 -18.48 20.90 7.09
C SER A 329 -17.94 20.69 8.49
N SER A 330 -17.67 21.80 9.17
CA SER A 330 -17.31 21.86 10.57
C SER A 330 -18.40 21.25 11.46
N ASN A 331 -18.06 20.27 12.31
CA ASN A 331 -18.96 19.68 13.29
C ASN A 331 -18.72 20.27 14.69
N ASN A 332 -19.59 21.20 15.10
CA ASN A 332 -19.52 21.91 16.39
C ASN A 332 -18.28 22.81 16.56
N GLU A 333 -17.57 23.04 15.47
CA GLU A 333 -16.52 24.03 15.33
C GLU A 333 -17.06 25.21 14.50
N ASN A 334 -16.23 26.21 14.20
CA ASN A 334 -16.69 27.40 13.49
C ASN A 334 -15.63 27.79 12.47
N GLU A 335 -15.32 26.90 11.54
CA GLU A 335 -14.43 27.12 10.40
C GLU A 335 -15.23 26.95 9.12
N ASP A 336 -15.13 27.97 8.26
CA ASP A 336 -15.78 28.00 6.95
C ASP A 336 -14.69 28.05 5.87
N TYR A 337 -13.69 27.16 5.92
CA TYR A 337 -12.61 27.12 4.93
C TYR A 337 -12.19 25.69 4.61
N PHE A 338 -11.95 25.42 3.32
CA PHE A 338 -11.22 24.23 2.88
C PHE A 338 -10.28 24.59 1.73
N VAL A 339 -9.21 23.80 1.57
CA VAL A 339 -8.06 24.20 0.76
C VAL A 339 -8.38 24.45 -0.72
N SER A 340 -9.37 23.76 -1.29
CA SER A 340 -9.74 23.91 -2.68
C SER A 340 -10.87 24.93 -2.92
N GLU A 341 -11.32 25.66 -1.90
CA GLU A 341 -12.46 26.58 -2.02
C GLU A 341 -12.28 27.58 -3.16
N SER A 342 -11.08 28.18 -3.26
CA SER A 342 -10.74 29.16 -4.31
C SER A 342 -10.53 28.55 -5.70
N LEU A 343 -10.40 27.22 -5.79
CA LEU A 343 -10.16 26.49 -7.05
C LEU A 343 -11.46 26.03 -7.71
N LEU A 344 -12.55 25.89 -6.94
CA LEU A 344 -13.75 25.18 -7.36
C LEU A 344 -14.97 26.10 -7.54
N ASN A 345 -15.83 25.73 -8.49
CA ASN A 345 -17.22 26.13 -8.46
C ASN A 345 -17.99 25.09 -7.63
N THR A 346 -18.16 25.34 -6.33
CA THR A 346 -18.68 24.38 -5.36
C THR A 346 -20.09 23.87 -5.67
N ALA A 347 -20.87 24.58 -6.48
CA ALA A 347 -22.21 24.16 -6.91
C ALA A 347 -22.22 22.90 -7.82
N ASP A 348 -21.09 22.56 -8.43
CA ASP A 348 -20.98 21.46 -9.40
C ASP A 348 -20.39 20.18 -8.83
N TYR A 349 -19.96 20.18 -7.55
CA TYR A 349 -19.30 19.06 -6.89
C TYR A 349 -20.10 18.58 -5.67
N THR A 350 -20.09 17.27 -5.42
CA THR A 350 -20.58 16.73 -4.14
C THR A 350 -19.54 16.93 -3.04
N ASN A 351 -19.96 16.89 -1.77
CA ASN A 351 -19.01 16.97 -0.64
C ASN A 351 -17.93 15.88 -0.72
N GLU A 352 -18.29 14.67 -1.14
CA GLU A 352 -17.35 13.56 -1.34
C GLU A 352 -16.27 13.92 -2.38
N GLN A 353 -16.68 14.47 -3.53
CA GLN A 353 -15.73 14.92 -4.56
C GLN A 353 -14.85 16.07 -4.08
N ILE A 354 -15.39 16.98 -3.27
CA ILE A 354 -14.61 18.07 -2.68
C ILE A 354 -13.59 17.51 -1.68
N SER A 355 -13.96 16.55 -0.83
CA SER A 355 -13.04 15.88 0.09
C SER A 355 -11.90 15.15 -0.65
N GLU A 356 -12.22 14.46 -1.75
CA GLU A 356 -11.20 13.83 -2.62
C GLU A 356 -10.24 14.87 -3.21
N ILE A 357 -10.77 15.98 -3.73
CA ILE A 357 -9.96 17.09 -4.28
C ILE A 357 -9.08 17.69 -3.18
N ASN A 358 -9.66 18.00 -2.03
CA ASN A 358 -8.95 18.60 -0.89
C ASN A 358 -7.81 17.70 -0.40
N PHE A 359 -8.08 16.40 -0.23
CA PHE A 359 -7.06 15.42 0.11
C PHE A 359 -5.94 15.40 -0.95
N GLY A 360 -6.30 15.33 -2.24
CA GLY A 360 -5.34 15.36 -3.34
C GLY A 360 -4.47 16.63 -3.34
N VAL A 361 -5.07 17.80 -3.09
CA VAL A 361 -4.36 19.08 -2.94
C VAL A 361 -3.39 19.00 -1.77
N LEU A 362 -3.88 18.69 -0.56
CA LEU A 362 -3.05 18.64 0.65
C LEU A 362 -1.88 17.67 0.50
N TYR A 363 -2.15 16.44 0.06
CA TYR A 363 -1.12 15.42 -0.13
C TYR A 363 -0.06 15.87 -1.13
N ALA A 364 -0.49 16.39 -2.29
CA ALA A 364 0.44 16.85 -3.32
C ALA A 364 1.29 18.04 -2.82
N GLN A 365 0.70 18.96 -2.06
CA GLN A 365 1.42 20.11 -1.52
C GLN A 365 2.36 19.76 -0.37
N MET A 366 2.06 18.73 0.43
CA MET A 366 3.02 18.20 1.42
C MET A 366 4.33 17.78 0.71
N MET A 367 4.22 17.21 -0.49
CA MET A 367 5.38 16.79 -1.28
C MET A 367 6.07 17.96 -2.02
N GLN A 368 5.30 18.92 -2.55
CA GLN A 368 5.83 20.04 -3.36
C GLN A 368 6.46 21.15 -2.53
N SER A 369 5.85 21.51 -1.39
CA SER A 369 6.27 22.63 -0.55
C SER A 369 7.66 22.43 0.06
N LYS A 370 8.05 21.18 0.29
CA LYS A 370 9.26 20.77 1.04
C LYS A 370 9.30 21.31 2.47
N ALA A 371 8.13 21.68 3.01
CA ALA A 371 7.98 22.13 4.38
C ALA A 371 8.53 21.09 5.37
N LYS A 372 9.15 21.57 6.44
CA LYS A 372 9.73 20.76 7.52
C LYS A 372 8.89 20.73 8.77
N ASN A 373 8.01 21.70 8.92
CA ASN A 373 7.09 21.85 10.02
C ASN A 373 5.73 22.35 9.50
N LEU A 374 4.73 22.35 10.38
CA LEU A 374 3.36 22.73 10.04
C LEU A 374 3.26 24.20 9.62
N SER A 375 3.95 25.12 10.31
CA SER A 375 3.95 26.55 9.97
C SER A 375 4.42 26.80 8.53
N GLU A 376 5.55 26.22 8.13
CA GLU A 376 6.07 26.32 6.75
C GLU A 376 5.06 25.79 5.72
N PHE A 377 4.36 24.70 6.04
CA PHE A 377 3.34 24.13 5.17
C PHE A 377 2.13 25.06 5.06
N LEU A 378 1.62 25.58 6.18
CA LEU A 378 0.46 26.47 6.22
C LEU A 378 0.75 27.80 5.52
N GLN A 379 1.95 28.36 5.68
CA GLN A 379 2.36 29.56 4.94
C GLN A 379 2.38 29.32 3.44
N TYR A 380 2.85 28.14 3.01
CA TYR A 380 2.83 27.75 1.60
C TYR A 380 1.39 27.60 1.07
N ILE A 381 0.49 26.98 1.86
CA ILE A 381 -0.94 26.89 1.50
C ILE A 381 -1.57 28.28 1.41
N GLN A 382 -1.29 29.14 2.39
CA GLN A 382 -1.79 30.51 2.42
C GLN A 382 -1.34 31.32 1.21
N GLU A 383 -0.06 31.26 0.85
CA GLU A 383 0.47 31.98 -0.31
C GLU A 383 -0.19 31.54 -1.62
N LYS A 384 -0.55 30.25 -1.73
CA LYS A 384 -1.01 29.65 -2.98
C LYS A 384 -2.54 29.62 -3.16
N TYR A 385 -3.29 29.38 -2.08
CA TYR A 385 -4.73 29.07 -2.16
C TYR A 385 -5.63 30.08 -1.43
N VAL A 386 -5.07 30.95 -0.59
CA VAL A 386 -5.82 31.97 0.15
C VAL A 386 -5.75 33.28 -0.63
N THR A 387 -6.68 33.45 -1.57
CA THR A 387 -6.58 34.48 -2.64
C THR A 387 -7.45 35.70 -2.41
N SER A 388 -8.54 35.57 -1.65
CA SER A 388 -9.47 36.64 -1.32
C SER A 388 -9.36 37.10 0.14
N ASP A 389 -9.92 38.25 0.47
CA ASP A 389 -9.97 38.72 1.88
C ASP A 389 -10.90 37.86 2.74
N THR A 390 -11.92 37.23 2.14
CA THR A 390 -12.76 36.24 2.82
C THR A 390 -11.95 34.99 3.13
N ASP A 391 -11.22 34.44 2.14
CA ASP A 391 -10.35 33.27 2.33
C ASP A 391 -9.35 33.54 3.46
N LYS A 392 -8.75 34.74 3.50
CA LYS A 392 -7.80 35.11 4.56
C LYS A 392 -8.45 35.09 5.94
N SER A 393 -9.67 35.60 6.05
CA SER A 393 -10.42 35.60 7.31
C SER A 393 -10.73 34.18 7.75
N ASN A 394 -11.23 33.33 6.84
CA ASN A 394 -11.65 31.98 7.16
C ASN A 394 -10.44 31.07 7.44
N PHE A 395 -9.35 31.20 6.66
CA PHE A 395 -8.09 30.51 6.95
C PHE A 395 -7.52 30.92 8.31
N GLN A 396 -7.55 32.21 8.67
CA GLN A 396 -7.11 32.67 9.98
C GLN A 396 -7.98 32.09 11.11
N GLN A 397 -9.25 31.80 10.84
CA GLN A 397 -10.15 31.16 11.79
C GLN A 397 -9.73 29.71 12.06
N VAL A 398 -9.41 28.93 11.03
CA VAL A 398 -8.81 27.58 11.16
C VAL A 398 -7.57 27.61 12.06
N LEU A 399 -6.65 28.55 11.81
CA LEU A 399 -5.44 28.69 12.64
C LEU A 399 -5.80 28.98 14.12
N THR A 400 -6.74 29.89 14.34
CA THR A 400 -7.13 30.34 15.69
C THR A 400 -7.84 29.24 16.48
N LEU A 401 -8.70 28.46 15.83
CA LEU A 401 -9.42 27.34 16.43
C LEU A 401 -8.46 26.24 16.90
N ASN A 402 -7.37 26.03 16.18
CA ASN A 402 -6.32 25.10 16.58
C ASN A 402 -5.28 25.69 17.54
N GLY A 403 -5.44 26.95 17.94
CA GLY A 403 -4.53 27.66 18.84
C GLY A 403 -3.18 27.98 18.20
N LEU A 404 -3.13 28.15 16.87
CA LEU A 404 -1.94 28.56 16.14
C LEU A 404 -1.87 30.08 16.00
N SER A 405 -0.65 30.59 15.80
CA SER A 405 -0.41 32.00 15.44
C SER A 405 -0.92 32.31 14.02
N SER A 406 -0.92 33.58 13.62
CA SER A 406 -1.24 33.99 12.24
C SER A 406 -0.24 33.47 11.18
N THR A 407 0.91 32.98 11.61
CA THR A 407 1.93 32.32 10.75
C THR A 407 1.86 30.80 10.84
N GLY A 408 0.89 30.24 11.56
CA GLY A 408 0.72 28.80 11.73
C GLY A 408 1.67 28.17 12.76
N ASP A 409 2.30 28.96 13.62
CA ASP A 409 3.16 28.45 14.69
C ASP A 409 2.32 27.98 15.88
N PHE A 410 2.77 26.91 16.55
CA PHE A 410 2.21 26.52 17.84
C PHE A 410 2.42 27.65 18.85
N THR A 411 1.47 27.86 19.76
CA THR A 411 1.47 28.99 20.70
C THR A 411 1.73 28.57 22.14
N LEU A 412 1.64 27.28 22.49
CA LEU A 412 1.73 26.77 23.85
C LEU A 412 2.82 25.69 24.03
N ASP A 413 3.44 25.69 25.22
CA ASP A 413 4.34 24.64 25.68
C ASP A 413 3.58 23.40 26.22
N ALA A 414 4.30 22.41 26.74
CA ALA A 414 3.71 21.18 27.29
C ALA A 414 2.72 21.47 28.45
N ASP A 415 3.02 22.47 29.28
CA ASP A 415 2.26 22.83 30.48
C ASP A 415 1.09 23.79 30.16
N GLY A 416 0.98 24.26 28.90
CA GLY A 416 -0.05 25.20 28.45
C GLY A 416 0.31 26.67 28.68
N ASN A 417 1.58 26.99 28.93
CA ASN A 417 2.04 28.37 28.95
C ASN A 417 2.33 28.85 27.52
N LEU A 418 2.18 30.16 27.29
CA LEU A 418 2.54 30.77 26.01
C LEU A 418 4.04 30.55 25.70
N LEU A 419 4.33 30.08 24.49
CA LEU A 419 5.67 30.10 23.93
C LEU A 419 6.08 31.56 23.76
N THR A 420 7.19 31.95 24.37
CA THR A 420 7.74 33.29 24.21
C THR A 420 8.30 33.46 22.79
N GLU A 421 7.86 34.51 22.11
CA GLU A 421 8.39 34.94 20.79
C GLU A 421 9.91 35.15 20.80
#